data_AF-A0A424KFF9-F1
#
_entry.id   AF-A0A424KFF9-F1
#
_cell.length_a   1.000
_cell.length_b   1.000
_cell.length_c   1.000
_cell.angle_alpha   90.00
_cell.angle_beta   90.00
_cell.angle_gamma   90.00
#
_symmetry.space_group_name_H-M   'P 1'
#
loop_
_entity.id
_entity.type
_entity.pdbx_description
1 polymer ?
#
loop_
_entity_poly.entity_id
_entity_poly.type
_entity_poly.pdbx_seq_one_letter_code
_entity_poly.pdbx_strand_id
1 'polypeptide(L)'
;MVFYLITAIVILTILIYIVTELIHLPKKKFKKYIKFFFLTLIICFVFFLMRFFPAVITSIPAVFLILFRWGNFFNFIAKVFFRNKSQHLNKQSMTKKEALEILGLDENATKEDVIKSHQKLIKKNHPDIGGSDWVTKKLNKARDILLG
;
A
#
# COMPACT_ATOMS: atom_id res chain seq x y z
N MET A 1 4.62 30.11 -41.87
CA MET A 1 4.55 28.64 -42.03
C MET A 1 5.82 27.92 -41.60
N VAL A 2 7.02 28.36 -42.04
CA VAL A 2 8.31 27.71 -41.69
C VAL A 2 8.55 27.59 -40.17
N PHE A 3 8.19 28.62 -39.39
CA PHE A 3 8.34 28.59 -37.93
C PHE A 3 7.57 27.44 -37.27
N TYR A 4 6.32 27.19 -37.68
CA TYR A 4 5.50 26.10 -37.14
C TYR A 4 6.10 24.72 -37.43
N LEU A 5 6.68 24.54 -38.62
CA LEU A 5 7.37 23.31 -38.99
C LEU A 5 8.60 23.06 -38.12
N ILE A 6 9.42 24.09 -37.89
CA ILE A 6 10.60 23.98 -37.03
C ILE A 6 10.17 23.64 -35.59
N THR A 7 9.16 24.32 -35.05
CA THR A 7 8.66 24.03 -33.71
C THR A 7 8.10 22.62 -33.58
N ALA A 8 7.40 22.11 -34.60
CA ALA A 8 6.85 20.76 -34.59
C ALA A 8 7.96 19.70 -34.58
N ILE A 9 9.02 19.91 -35.35
CA ILE A 9 10.18 19.00 -35.38
C ILE A 9 10.88 18.98 -34.01
N VAL A 10 11.10 20.14 -33.39
CA VAL A 10 11.73 20.21 -32.06
C VAL A 10 10.88 19.51 -30.98
N ILE A 11 9.56 19.68 -31.01
CA ILE A 11 8.66 18.99 -30.08
C ILE A 11 8.71 17.48 -30.32
N LEU A 12 8.72 17.05 -31.58
CA LEU A 12 8.76 15.64 -31.95
C LEU A 12 10.06 14.97 -31.49
N THR A 13 11.21 15.62 -31.65
CA THR A 13 12.49 15.06 -31.20
C THR A 13 12.55 14.93 -29.67
N ILE A 14 12.06 15.94 -28.94
CA ILE A 14 11.95 15.88 -27.48
C ILE A 14 11.02 14.75 -27.03
N LEU A 15 9.88 14.58 -27.71
CA LEU A 15 8.93 13.52 -27.42
C LEU A 15 9.55 12.13 -27.63
N ILE A 16 10.27 11.94 -28.74
CA ILE A 16 10.98 10.69 -29.05
C ILE A 16 12.03 10.39 -27.98
N TYR A 17 12.85 11.38 -27.61
CA TYR A 17 13.87 11.22 -26.56
C TYR A 17 13.28 10.75 -25.23
N ILE A 18 12.17 11.37 -24.80
CA ILE A 18 11.47 10.99 -23.56
C ILE A 18 10.93 9.56 -23.65
N VAL A 19 10.35 9.17 -24.79
CA VAL A 19 9.83 7.81 -24.99
C VAL A 19 10.97 6.77 -24.97
N THR A 20 12.09 7.05 -25.63
CA THR A 20 13.25 6.16 -25.62
C THR A 20 13.83 5.99 -24.23
N GLU A 21 13.92 7.07 -23.46
CA GLU A 21 14.38 7.02 -22.07
C GLU A 21 13.41 6.19 -21.23
N LEU A 22 12.09 6.39 -21.40
CA LEU A 22 11.05 5.68 -20.66
C LEU A 22 11.11 4.15 -20.86
N ILE A 23 11.40 3.68 -22.08
CA ILE A 23 11.42 2.23 -22.41
C ILE A 23 12.62 1.51 -21.80
N HIS A 24 13.76 2.19 -21.65
CA HIS A 24 14.96 1.61 -21.06
C HIS A 24 14.89 1.49 -19.52
N LEU A 25 13.87 2.07 -18.89
CA LEU A 25 13.72 1.98 -17.44
C LEU A 25 13.39 0.54 -16.98
N PRO A 26 13.92 0.13 -15.81
CA PRO A 26 13.59 -1.16 -15.23
C PRO A 26 12.07 -1.28 -14.97
N LYS A 27 11.50 -2.46 -15.21
CA LYS A 27 10.03 -2.73 -15.17
C LYS A 27 9.31 -2.15 -13.94
N LYS A 28 9.98 -2.13 -12.77
CA LYS A 28 9.44 -1.53 -11.53
C LYS A 28 9.31 -0.01 -11.59
N LYS A 29 10.30 0.70 -12.12
CA LYS A 29 10.26 2.16 -12.29
C LYS A 29 9.30 2.54 -13.42
N PHE A 30 9.32 1.81 -14.53
CA PHE A 30 8.40 2.04 -15.66
C PHE A 30 6.92 2.06 -15.26
N LYS A 31 6.46 1.04 -14.51
CA LYS A 31 5.07 0.98 -14.01
C LYS A 31 4.71 2.16 -13.10
N LYS A 32 5.68 2.65 -12.31
CA LYS A 32 5.49 3.83 -11.45
C LYS A 32 5.32 5.09 -12.30
N TYR A 33 6.19 5.34 -13.28
CA TYR A 33 6.10 6.52 -14.15
C TYR A 33 4.84 6.54 -15.01
N ILE A 34 4.44 5.40 -15.58
CA ILE A 34 3.16 5.29 -16.32
C ILE A 34 1.97 5.68 -15.44
N LYS A 35 1.95 5.20 -14.19
CA LYS A 35 0.87 5.55 -13.26
C LYS A 35 0.81 7.05 -12.99
N PHE A 36 1.96 7.71 -12.83
CA PHE A 36 2.01 9.17 -12.68
C PHE A 36 1.55 9.90 -13.93
N PHE A 37 1.98 9.46 -15.12
CA PHE A 37 1.57 10.06 -16.38
C PHE A 37 0.05 10.06 -16.55
N PHE A 38 -0.61 8.90 -16.37
CA PHE A 38 -2.07 8.83 -16.45
C PHE A 38 -2.76 9.65 -15.36
N LEU A 39 -2.22 9.70 -14.13
CA LEU A 39 -2.77 10.54 -13.07
C LEU A 39 -2.72 12.02 -13.44
N THR A 40 -1.58 12.50 -13.94
CA THR A 40 -1.42 13.88 -14.42
C THR A 40 -2.34 14.17 -15.60
N LEU A 41 -2.47 13.23 -16.55
CA LEU A 41 -3.39 13.34 -17.68
C LEU A 41 -4.85 13.52 -17.21
N ILE A 42 -5.29 12.71 -16.24
CA ILE A 42 -6.63 12.79 -15.67
C ILE A 42 -6.84 14.15 -14.99
N ILE A 43 -5.87 14.63 -14.21
CA ILE A 43 -5.94 15.94 -13.56
C ILE A 43 -6.06 17.06 -14.61
N CYS A 44 -5.21 17.06 -15.64
CA CYS A 44 -5.29 18.03 -16.73
C CYS A 44 -6.64 17.97 -17.46
N PHE A 45 -7.18 16.77 -17.68
CA PHE A 45 -8.48 16.60 -18.31
C PHE A 45 -9.63 17.14 -17.43
N VAL A 46 -9.55 16.94 -16.11
CA VAL A 46 -10.50 17.53 -15.16
C VAL A 46 -10.42 19.06 -15.19
N PHE A 47 -9.22 19.65 -15.17
CA PHE A 47 -9.05 21.11 -15.31
C PHE A 47 -9.57 21.63 -16.66
N PHE A 48 -9.36 20.88 -17.74
CA PHE A 48 -9.91 21.20 -19.05
C PHE A 48 -11.44 21.18 -19.05
N LEU A 49 -12.07 20.16 -18.44
CA LEU A 49 -13.52 20.09 -18.26
C LEU A 49 -14.06 21.23 -17.40
N MET A 50 -13.34 21.63 -16.34
CA MET A 50 -13.71 22.77 -15.51
C MET A 50 -13.79 24.09 -16.31
N ARG A 51 -13.04 24.21 -17.42
CA ARG A 51 -13.13 25.38 -18.31
C ARG A 51 -14.46 25.47 -19.04
N PHE A 52 -15.09 24.34 -19.38
CA PHE A 52 -16.38 24.32 -20.07
C PHE A 52 -17.57 24.47 -19.11
N PHE A 53 -17.39 24.10 -17.85
CA PHE A 53 -18.47 24.10 -16.85
C PHE A 53 -18.07 24.89 -15.59
N PRO A 54 -18.05 26.24 -15.63
CA PRO A 54 -17.65 27.06 -14.49
C PRO A 54 -18.58 26.88 -13.27
N ALA A 55 -19.83 26.45 -13.45
CA ALA A 55 -20.75 26.10 -12.38
C ALA A 55 -20.28 24.92 -11.50
N VAL A 56 -19.37 24.08 -11.99
CA VAL A 56 -18.75 23.03 -11.18
C VAL A 56 -17.83 23.65 -10.13
N ILE A 57 -17.18 24.77 -10.43
CA ILE A 57 -16.27 25.47 -9.51
C ILE A 57 -17.04 26.07 -8.32
N THR A 58 -18.23 26.62 -8.57
CA THR A 58 -19.06 27.25 -7.53
C THR A 58 -19.68 26.24 -6.56
N SER A 59 -19.85 24.99 -6.98
CA SER A 59 -20.37 23.92 -6.12
C SER A 59 -19.31 23.24 -5.25
N ILE A 60 -18.01 23.50 -5.47
CA ILE A 60 -16.89 22.92 -4.70
C ILE A 60 -17.06 23.11 -3.18
N PRO A 61 -17.40 24.30 -2.66
CA PRO A 61 -17.55 24.50 -1.21
C PRO A 61 -18.72 23.71 -0.63
N ALA A 62 -19.85 23.64 -1.35
CA ALA A 62 -21.03 22.90 -0.91
C ALA A 62 -20.75 21.38 -0.86
N VAL A 63 -20.09 20.85 -1.89
CA VAL A 63 -19.67 19.45 -1.95
C VAL A 63 -18.63 19.15 -0.86
N PHE A 64 -17.67 20.06 -0.64
CA PHE A 64 -16.65 19.91 0.41
C PHE A 64 -17.27 19.79 1.81
N LEU A 65 -18.27 20.62 2.13
CA LEU A 65 -18.99 20.54 3.42
C LEU A 65 -19.77 19.23 3.59
N ILE A 66 -20.37 18.72 2.52
CA ILE A 66 -21.07 17.43 2.52
C ILE A 66 -20.09 16.28 2.74
N LEU A 67 -18.94 16.30 2.04
CA LEU A 67 -17.90 15.29 2.19
C LEU A 67 -17.26 15.31 3.58
N PHE A 68 -17.03 16.49 4.16
CA PHE A 68 -16.48 16.64 5.50
C PHE A 68 -17.38 16.00 6.57
N ARG A 69 -18.71 16.12 6.40
CA ARG A 69 -19.70 15.49 7.28
C ARG A 69 -19.78 13.97 7.12
N TRP A 70 -19.27 13.44 6.01
CA TRP A 70 -19.16 12.01 5.70
C TRP A 70 -17.84 11.37 6.18
N GLY A 71 -17.11 11.98 7.11
CA GLY A 71 -15.88 11.40 7.69
C GLY A 71 -16.04 9.94 8.15
N ASN A 72 -17.20 9.57 8.70
CA ASN A 72 -17.50 8.20 9.10
C ASN A 72 -17.61 7.23 7.90
N PHE A 73 -18.13 7.70 6.77
CA PHE A 73 -18.19 6.94 5.52
C PHE A 73 -16.80 6.70 4.94
N PHE A 74 -15.91 7.69 5.00
CA PHE A 74 -14.51 7.47 4.61
C PHE A 74 -13.80 6.45 5.49
N ASN A 75 -14.07 6.44 6.79
CA ASN A 75 -13.57 5.38 7.68
C ASN A 75 -14.14 4.00 7.34
N PHE A 76 -15.41 3.93 6.93
CA PHE A 76 -16.04 2.69 6.45
C PHE A 76 -15.43 2.21 5.12
N ILE A 77 -15.31 3.08 4.12
CA ILE A 77 -14.68 2.77 2.83
C ILE A 77 -13.20 2.42 3.02
N ALA A 78 -12.48 3.14 3.87
CA ALA A 78 -11.10 2.80 4.21
C ALA A 78 -11.03 1.43 4.88
N LYS A 79 -11.92 1.12 5.83
CA LYS A 79 -11.98 -0.20 6.47
C LYS A 79 -12.34 -1.32 5.50
N VAL A 80 -13.16 -1.06 4.48
CA VAL A 80 -13.58 -2.04 3.46
C VAL A 80 -12.48 -2.25 2.41
N PHE A 81 -11.89 -1.16 1.91
CA PHE A 81 -10.90 -1.18 0.84
C PHE A 81 -9.49 -1.54 1.35
N PHE A 82 -9.12 -1.07 2.55
CA PHE A 82 -7.87 -1.42 3.23
C PHE A 82 -7.99 -2.66 4.14
N ARG A 83 -9.11 -3.43 4.08
CA ARG A 83 -9.23 -4.71 4.81
C ARG A 83 -8.27 -5.80 4.34
N ASN A 84 -7.46 -5.54 3.32
CA ASN A 84 -6.68 -6.57 2.64
C ASN A 84 -5.16 -6.37 2.68
N LYS A 85 -4.62 -5.84 3.79
CA LYS A 85 -3.16 -5.72 3.98
C LYS A 85 -2.66 -6.36 5.28
N SER A 86 -3.17 -7.53 5.64
CA SER A 86 -2.62 -8.36 6.73
C SER A 86 -2.27 -9.79 6.33
N GLN A 87 -2.16 -10.11 5.04
CA GLN A 87 -1.64 -11.41 4.60
C GLN A 87 -0.64 -11.25 3.46
N HIS A 88 0.52 -10.69 3.80
CA HIS A 88 1.74 -11.00 3.06
C HIS A 88 2.88 -11.17 4.08
N LEU A 89 2.64 -11.96 5.13
CA LEU A 89 3.74 -12.66 5.78
C LEU A 89 4.30 -13.57 4.69
N ASN A 90 5.55 -13.30 4.30
CA ASN A 90 6.31 -14.10 3.34
C ASN A 90 5.91 -15.57 3.44
N LYS A 91 5.57 -16.17 2.29
CA LYS A 91 5.39 -17.61 2.11
C LYS A 91 6.73 -18.36 2.26
N GLN A 92 7.60 -17.89 3.16
CA GLN A 92 8.61 -18.72 3.77
C GLN A 92 7.91 -19.42 4.93
N SER A 93 7.82 -20.74 4.81
CA SER A 93 7.47 -21.58 5.95
C SER A 93 8.44 -21.23 7.08
N MET A 94 7.90 -20.83 8.23
CA MET A 94 8.75 -20.50 9.38
C MET A 94 9.46 -21.79 9.78
N THR A 95 10.77 -21.72 10.00
CA THR A 95 11.55 -22.89 10.40
C THR A 95 11.37 -23.18 11.89
N LYS A 96 11.65 -24.40 12.36
CA LYS A 96 11.63 -24.71 13.80
C LYS A 96 12.55 -23.80 14.61
N LYS A 97 13.74 -23.48 14.07
CA LYS A 97 14.70 -22.56 14.69
C LYS A 97 14.14 -21.14 14.81
N GLU A 98 13.52 -20.63 13.75
CA GLU A 98 12.86 -19.32 13.77
C GLU A 98 11.67 -19.31 14.77
N ALA A 99 10.92 -20.40 14.87
CA ALA A 99 9.83 -20.52 15.83
C ALA A 99 10.32 -20.48 17.29
N LEU A 100 11.43 -21.14 17.59
CA LEU A 100 12.09 -21.09 18.91
C LEU A 100 12.57 -19.67 19.22
N GLU A 101 13.22 -19.01 18.27
CA GLU A 101 13.70 -17.62 18.42
C GLU A 101 12.54 -16.64 18.67
N ILE A 102 11.41 -16.80 17.96
CA ILE A 102 10.21 -15.96 18.15
C ILE A 102 9.61 -16.13 19.54
N LEU A 103 9.63 -17.35 20.10
CA LEU A 103 9.17 -17.62 21.45
C LEU A 103 10.25 -17.37 22.51
N GLY A 104 11.48 -17.01 22.12
CA GLY A 104 12.60 -16.82 23.04
C GLY A 104 12.98 -18.10 23.80
N LEU A 105 12.96 -19.23 23.10
CA LEU A 105 13.26 -20.56 23.64
C LEU A 105 14.50 -21.16 22.99
N ASP A 106 15.19 -22.04 23.73
CA ASP A 106 16.33 -22.81 23.22
C ASP A 106 15.89 -24.08 22.49
N GLU A 107 16.80 -24.70 21.74
CA GLU A 107 16.55 -25.95 20.99
C GLU A 107 16.14 -27.13 21.88
N ASN A 108 16.45 -27.08 23.18
CA ASN A 108 16.09 -28.10 24.17
C ASN A 108 14.79 -27.80 24.94
N ALA A 109 14.02 -26.79 24.52
CA ALA A 109 12.78 -26.41 25.21
C ALA A 109 11.72 -27.52 25.18
N THR A 110 11.08 -27.75 26.32
CA THR A 110 9.99 -28.72 26.44
C THR A 110 8.68 -28.19 25.87
N LYS A 111 7.70 -29.08 25.64
CA LYS A 111 6.37 -28.67 25.18
C LYS A 111 5.70 -27.74 26.19
N GLU A 112 5.91 -27.95 27.49
CA GLU A 112 5.41 -27.07 28.55
C GLU A 112 6.02 -25.66 28.45
N ASP A 113 7.31 -25.54 28.11
CA ASP A 113 7.99 -24.26 27.95
C ASP A 113 7.46 -23.47 26.76
N VAL A 114 7.17 -24.16 25.64
CA VAL A 114 6.53 -23.57 24.46
C VAL A 114 5.17 -22.96 24.82
N ILE A 115 4.33 -23.69 25.55
CA ILE A 115 3.00 -23.21 25.96
C ILE A 115 3.11 -22.02 26.91
N LYS A 116 3.98 -22.10 27.92
CA LYS A 116 4.18 -21.01 28.90
C LYS A 116 4.69 -19.73 28.24
N SER A 117 5.70 -19.83 27.36
CA SER A 117 6.25 -18.67 26.67
C SER A 117 5.22 -18.05 25.72
N HIS A 118 4.50 -18.88 24.95
CA HIS A 118 3.43 -18.43 24.06
C HIS A 118 2.36 -17.64 24.82
N GLN A 119 1.84 -18.18 25.93
CA GLN A 119 0.81 -17.50 26.74
C GLN A 119 1.31 -16.16 27.30
N LYS A 120 2.55 -16.11 27.79
CA LYS A 120 3.18 -14.88 28.30
C LYS A 120 3.29 -13.82 27.20
N LEU A 121 3.73 -14.21 26.01
CA LEU A 121 3.91 -13.30 24.87
C LEU A 121 2.57 -12.84 24.30
N ILE A 122 1.55 -13.71 24.22
CA ILE A 122 0.21 -13.32 23.78
C ILE A 122 -0.42 -12.34 24.76
N LYS A 123 -0.34 -12.58 26.07
CA LYS A 123 -0.88 -11.68 27.09
C LYS A 123 -0.26 -10.28 27.03
N LYS A 124 0.97 -10.14 26.54
CA LYS A 124 1.63 -8.84 26.36
C LYS A 124 1.32 -8.18 25.01
N ASN A 125 1.06 -8.97 23.97
CA ASN A 125 0.97 -8.47 22.59
C ASN A 125 -0.44 -8.60 21.99
N HIS A 126 -1.46 -8.93 22.78
CA HIS A 126 -2.82 -9.07 22.28
C HIS A 126 -3.35 -7.73 21.71
N PRO A 127 -4.04 -7.72 20.57
CA PRO A 127 -4.58 -6.49 19.97
C PRO A 127 -5.51 -5.72 20.92
N ASP A 128 -6.27 -6.42 21.75
CA ASP A 128 -7.22 -5.80 22.70
C ASP A 128 -6.56 -4.94 23.78
N ILE A 129 -5.26 -5.13 24.03
CA ILE A 129 -4.46 -4.30 24.97
C ILE A 129 -3.52 -3.34 24.24
N GLY A 130 -3.74 -3.09 22.95
CA GLY A 130 -2.90 -2.21 22.12
C GLY A 130 -1.74 -2.92 21.41
N GLY A 131 -1.71 -4.25 21.42
CA GLY A 131 -0.77 -5.04 20.65
C GLY A 131 -1.07 -5.07 19.14
N SER A 132 -0.20 -5.71 18.36
CA SER A 132 -0.37 -5.83 16.91
C SER A 132 -0.91 -7.21 16.53
N ASP A 133 -2.01 -7.26 15.75
CA ASP A 133 -2.57 -8.49 15.16
C ASP A 133 -1.50 -9.30 14.40
N TRP A 134 -0.54 -8.61 13.77
CA TRP A 134 0.59 -9.24 13.09
C TRP A 134 1.51 -10.01 14.06
N VAL A 135 1.81 -9.44 15.23
CA VAL A 135 2.64 -10.10 16.26
C VAL A 135 1.92 -11.33 16.79
N THR A 136 0.64 -11.19 17.13
CA THR A 136 -0.20 -12.30 17.61
C THR A 136 -0.22 -13.47 16.62
N LYS A 137 -0.41 -13.20 15.32
CA LYS A 137 -0.35 -14.22 14.28
C LYS A 137 1.01 -14.88 14.17
N LYS A 138 2.10 -14.12 14.30
CA LYS A 138 3.47 -14.65 14.26
C LYS A 138 3.75 -15.58 15.46
N LEU A 139 3.29 -15.21 16.66
CA LEU A 139 3.39 -16.03 17.87
C LEU A 139 2.58 -17.33 17.77
N ASN A 140 1.34 -17.27 17.25
CA ASN A 140 0.51 -18.46 17.04
C ASN A 140 1.18 -19.42 16.05
N LYS A 141 1.69 -18.91 14.93
CA LYS A 141 2.40 -19.72 13.94
C LYS A 141 3.64 -20.40 14.53
N ALA A 142 4.41 -19.71 15.37
CA ALA A 142 5.58 -20.29 16.03
C ALA A 142 5.21 -21.45 16.96
N ARG A 143 4.16 -21.28 17.79
CA ARG A 143 3.62 -22.36 18.62
C ARG A 143 3.17 -23.55 17.78
N ASP A 144 2.42 -23.30 16.71
CA ASP A 144 1.86 -24.36 15.86
C ASP A 144 2.96 -25.17 15.15
N ILE A 145 4.13 -24.57 14.86
CA ILE A 145 5.29 -25.28 14.27
C ILE A 145 6.04 -26.16 15.28
N LEU A 146 6.03 -25.77 16.56
CA LEU A 146 6.74 -26.50 17.61
C LEU A 146 5.88 -27.59 18.26
N LEU A 147 4.56 -27.43 18.25
CA LEU A 147 3.61 -28.39 18.84
C LEU A 147 2.86 -29.24 17.81
N GLY A 148 2.84 -28.83 16.53
CA GLY A 148 2.18 -29.52 15.42
C GLY A 148 3.04 -30.55 14.71
#